data_AF-A0A9D2JZ57-F1
#
_entry.id   AF-A0A9D2JZ57-F1
#
_cell.length_a   1.000
_cell.length_b   1.000
_cell.length_c   1.000
_cell.angle_alpha   90.00
_cell.angle_beta   90.00
_cell.angle_gamma   90.00
#
_symmetry.space_group_name_H-M   'P 1'
#
loop_
_entity.id
_entity.type
_entity.pdbx_description
1 polymer ?
#
loop_
_entity_poly.entity_id
_entity_poly.type
_entity_poly.pdbx_seq_one_letter_code
_entity_poly.pdbx_strand_id
1 'polypeptide(L)'
;MTCYAPLFASTYNYRWTPNMIWFNARDIMLTPNYYVQQMFAGNTGSYTLTDVAPVNEDNAGGLLIGGHRTASAVTSVKVKDIKTGNVVYFHDFKDGMGDWKVYPNCRGGHIEDGKLIIEESDAFNGFYYDAQNFSDCEVEIDFRRLSGEQSFIAGVGVADVRDAGTMDSAGFSICCQYGKNHKGYDVSFDKRVDFIRTVCEMMGKDKFIGYSPEGNKMKLIYTQKTFNAYIQKDGHWHEILFKNIWKVNERVFNSVTVGDDGKIYLKVVNVSGQDEEMQADLVNFGAKSKVTQTTLWHEDPTVINEIKMKAGKTHNIEPSVTEYALDGNVLKATVKNNSVNVFVIE
;
A
#
# COMPACT_ATOMS: atom_id res chain seq x y z
N MET A 1 21.71 -5.09 -4.62
CA MET A 1 21.02 -6.29 -4.09
C MET A 1 20.49 -5.95 -2.71
N THR A 2 19.19 -5.69 -2.59
CA THR A 2 18.49 -5.77 -1.30
C THR A 2 18.32 -7.27 -0.98
N CYS A 3 18.67 -7.69 0.23
CA CYS A 3 18.75 -9.10 0.64
C CYS A 3 17.51 -9.90 0.20
N TYR A 4 17.71 -10.98 -0.58
CA TYR A 4 16.66 -11.92 -0.92
C TYR A 4 17.03 -13.28 -0.33
N ALA A 5 16.34 -13.66 0.75
CA ALA A 5 16.59 -14.91 1.45
C ALA A 5 15.27 -15.69 1.63
N PRO A 6 15.20 -16.95 1.18
CA PRO A 6 16.28 -17.75 0.57
C PRO A 6 16.37 -17.55 -0.97
N LEU A 7 17.58 -17.70 -1.53
CA LEU A 7 17.86 -17.56 -2.96
C LEU A 7 17.50 -18.84 -3.74
N PHE A 8 17.90 -20.00 -3.20
CA PHE A 8 17.72 -21.31 -3.80
C PHE A 8 16.66 -22.14 -3.07
N ALA A 9 15.80 -22.81 -3.83
CA ALA A 9 14.87 -23.82 -3.32
C ALA A 9 15.02 -25.15 -4.05
N SER A 10 15.09 -26.24 -3.27
CA SER A 10 14.93 -27.59 -3.81
C SER A 10 13.45 -27.94 -3.87
N THR A 11 13.01 -28.56 -4.97
CA THR A 11 11.66 -29.14 -5.07
C THR A 11 11.43 -30.29 -4.08
N TYR A 12 12.48 -30.85 -3.46
CA TYR A 12 12.36 -31.93 -2.49
C TYR A 12 12.11 -31.43 -1.05
N ASN A 13 12.74 -30.32 -0.66
CA ASN A 13 12.64 -29.79 0.69
C ASN A 13 12.82 -28.27 0.66
N TYR A 14 11.70 -27.56 0.74
CA TYR A 14 11.67 -26.10 0.88
C TYR A 14 10.72 -25.73 2.02
N ARG A 15 10.98 -24.60 2.68
CA ARG A 15 10.15 -24.12 3.78
C ARG A 15 9.21 -22.99 3.35
N TRP A 16 9.61 -22.18 2.39
CA TRP A 16 8.87 -21.01 1.91
C TRP A 16 8.89 -20.96 0.38
N THR A 17 7.84 -20.41 -0.25
CA THR A 17 7.71 -20.29 -1.71
C THR A 17 8.39 -19.10 -2.39
N PRO A 18 8.87 -18.02 -1.72
CA PRO A 18 9.41 -16.87 -2.41
C PRO A 18 10.89 -17.11 -2.77
N ASN A 19 11.30 -18.25 -3.31
CA ASN A 19 12.71 -18.46 -3.71
C ASN A 19 12.94 -18.05 -5.15
N MET A 20 14.09 -17.45 -5.47
CA MET A 20 14.33 -16.95 -6.82
C MET A 20 14.71 -18.03 -7.83
N ILE A 21 15.48 -19.02 -7.39
CA ILE A 21 16.01 -20.10 -8.22
C ILE A 21 15.54 -21.43 -7.64
N TRP A 22 14.71 -22.15 -8.38
CA TRP A 22 14.26 -23.47 -8.02
C TRP A 22 15.03 -24.54 -8.78
N PHE A 23 15.34 -25.65 -8.12
CA PHE A 23 16.05 -26.75 -8.76
C PHE A 23 15.57 -28.12 -8.31
N ASN A 24 15.73 -29.09 -9.19
CA ASN A 24 15.63 -30.52 -8.90
C ASN A 24 16.94 -31.20 -9.37
N ALA A 25 17.00 -32.54 -9.38
CA ALA A 25 18.21 -33.26 -9.79
C ALA A 25 18.57 -33.14 -11.29
N ARG A 26 17.70 -32.56 -12.12
CA ARG A 26 17.83 -32.46 -13.59
C ARG A 26 17.74 -31.02 -14.11
N ASP A 27 16.95 -30.18 -13.46
CA ASP A 27 16.49 -28.90 -13.99
C ASP A 27 16.69 -27.75 -13.00
N ILE A 28 16.83 -26.55 -13.55
CA ILE A 28 16.83 -25.27 -12.82
C ILE A 28 15.77 -24.36 -13.46
N MET A 29 14.90 -23.79 -12.64
CA MET A 29 13.84 -22.86 -13.02
C MET A 29 14.04 -21.52 -12.30
N LEU A 30 13.83 -20.43 -13.03
CA LEU A 30 13.98 -19.07 -12.55
C LEU A 30 12.59 -18.45 -12.36
N THR A 31 12.37 -17.78 -11.24
CA THR A 31 11.10 -17.09 -10.96
C THR A 31 11.05 -15.71 -11.60
N PRO A 32 9.86 -15.10 -11.71
CA PRO A 32 9.72 -13.67 -12.02
C PRO A 32 10.66 -12.77 -11.19
N ASN A 33 10.76 -13.03 -9.88
CA ASN A 33 11.64 -12.26 -8.99
C ASN A 33 13.11 -12.35 -9.39
N TYR A 34 13.58 -13.52 -9.87
CA TYR A 34 14.94 -13.65 -10.39
C TYR A 34 15.16 -12.74 -11.59
N TYR A 35 14.23 -12.77 -12.55
CA TYR A 35 14.34 -11.94 -13.76
C TYR A 35 14.32 -10.45 -13.44
N VAL A 36 13.48 -10.00 -12.50
CA VAL A 36 13.49 -8.59 -12.04
C VAL A 36 14.87 -8.21 -11.49
N GLN A 37 15.45 -9.03 -10.62
CA GLN A 37 16.79 -8.77 -10.08
C GLN A 37 17.86 -8.77 -11.17
N GLN A 38 17.80 -9.71 -12.12
CA GLN A 38 18.71 -9.78 -13.25
C GLN A 38 18.62 -8.53 -14.14
N MET A 39 17.41 -8.12 -14.51
CA MET A 39 17.15 -6.92 -15.30
C MET A 39 17.70 -5.67 -14.61
N PHE A 40 17.49 -5.52 -13.30
CA PHE A 40 17.92 -4.32 -12.57
C PHE A 40 19.43 -4.31 -12.30
N ALA A 41 20.02 -5.47 -12.00
CA ALA A 41 21.44 -5.60 -11.72
C ALA A 41 22.31 -5.52 -12.99
N GLY A 42 21.79 -5.98 -14.13
CA GLY A 42 22.48 -5.87 -15.43
C GLY A 42 22.46 -4.45 -16.02
N ASN A 43 21.57 -3.58 -15.53
CA ASN A 43 21.36 -2.23 -16.04
C ASN A 43 21.62 -1.21 -14.93
N THR A 44 22.86 -1.13 -14.46
CA THR A 44 23.28 -0.18 -13.43
C THR A 44 23.99 0.99 -14.07
N GLY A 45 23.64 2.21 -13.66
CA GLY A 45 24.40 3.41 -14.01
C GLY A 45 25.33 3.83 -12.87
N SER A 46 26.24 4.74 -13.19
CA SER A 46 27.20 5.35 -12.27
C SER A 46 26.60 6.54 -11.51
N TYR A 47 25.61 7.21 -12.11
CA TYR A 47 24.94 8.38 -11.54
C TYR A 47 23.43 8.18 -11.51
N THR A 48 22.78 8.54 -10.41
CA THR A 48 21.32 8.58 -10.30
C THR A 48 20.81 9.97 -10.62
N LEU A 49 19.76 10.06 -11.45
CA LEU A 49 19.05 11.32 -11.69
C LEU A 49 17.90 11.46 -10.68
N THR A 50 17.72 12.67 -10.16
CA THR A 50 16.58 13.03 -9.30
C THR A 50 15.56 13.84 -10.08
N ASP A 51 14.32 13.89 -9.58
CA ASP A 51 13.27 14.78 -10.10
C ASP A 51 12.95 14.57 -11.60
N VAL A 52 13.10 13.33 -12.06
CA VAL A 52 12.91 12.91 -13.47
C VAL A 52 11.45 12.70 -13.87
N ALA A 53 10.52 12.80 -12.92
CA ALA A 53 9.08 12.70 -13.16
C ALA A 53 8.33 13.64 -12.21
N PRO A 54 7.19 14.22 -12.64
CA PRO A 54 6.32 14.96 -11.75
C PRO A 54 5.79 14.02 -10.66
N VAL A 55 5.71 14.53 -9.43
CA VAL A 55 5.12 13.81 -8.30
C VAL A 55 3.68 14.26 -8.16
N ASN A 56 2.75 13.30 -8.16
CA ASN A 56 1.38 13.57 -7.71
C ASN A 56 1.35 13.53 -6.19
N GLU A 57 1.20 14.69 -5.57
CA GLU A 57 1.07 14.82 -4.11
C GLU A 57 -0.37 14.60 -3.62
N ASP A 58 -1.33 14.39 -4.53
CA ASP A 58 -2.72 14.14 -4.15
C ASP A 58 -2.88 12.78 -3.46
N ASN A 59 -3.41 12.87 -2.25
CA ASN A 59 -3.69 11.75 -1.38
C ASN A 59 -5.14 11.80 -0.87
N ALA A 60 -5.99 12.60 -1.52
CA ALA A 60 -7.38 12.72 -1.14
C ALA A 60 -8.10 11.38 -1.27
N GLY A 61 -8.90 11.05 -0.27
CA GLY A 61 -9.69 9.81 -0.29
C GLY A 61 -10.69 9.76 0.84
N GLY A 62 -11.36 8.61 0.95
CA GLY A 62 -12.43 8.37 1.89
C GLY A 62 -12.01 8.19 3.34
N LEU A 63 -12.94 7.70 4.14
CA LEU A 63 -12.76 7.41 5.57
C LEU A 63 -12.88 5.90 5.83
N LEU A 64 -12.17 5.42 6.85
CA LEU A 64 -12.22 4.03 7.33
C LEU A 64 -12.50 4.01 8.82
N ILE A 65 -13.42 3.14 9.25
CA ILE A 65 -13.61 2.78 10.67
C ILE A 65 -13.80 1.27 10.78
N GLY A 66 -13.23 0.65 11.81
CA GLY A 66 -13.28 -0.79 11.95
C GLY A 66 -12.67 -1.27 13.24
N GLY A 67 -12.44 -2.58 13.30
CA GLY A 67 -11.74 -3.22 14.39
C GLY A 67 -11.19 -4.57 13.97
N HIS A 68 -10.30 -5.09 14.81
CA HIS A 68 -9.86 -6.47 14.79
C HIS A 68 -10.09 -7.00 16.20
N ARG A 69 -10.73 -8.17 16.32
CA ARG A 69 -11.09 -8.85 17.58
C ARG A 69 -11.62 -7.91 18.68
N THR A 70 -12.45 -6.96 18.25
CA THR A 70 -13.03 -5.92 19.08
C THR A 70 -14.38 -5.50 18.51
N ALA A 71 -15.43 -5.53 19.32
CA ALA A 71 -16.69 -4.89 18.98
C ALA A 71 -16.70 -3.45 19.50
N SER A 72 -17.16 -2.52 18.67
CA SER A 72 -17.19 -1.09 19.01
C SER A 72 -18.49 -0.43 18.56
N ALA A 73 -18.95 0.58 19.29
CA ALA A 73 -20.06 1.43 18.87
C ALA A 73 -19.53 2.82 18.49
N VAL A 74 -19.76 3.24 17.25
CA VAL A 74 -19.42 4.56 16.73
C VAL A 74 -20.67 5.44 16.75
N THR A 75 -20.55 6.62 17.37
CA THR A 75 -21.67 7.56 17.55
C THR A 75 -21.60 8.73 16.57
N SER A 76 -20.40 9.17 16.20
CA SER A 76 -20.27 10.21 15.19
C SER A 76 -18.93 10.17 14.47
N VAL A 77 -18.93 10.64 13.22
CA VAL A 77 -17.73 10.95 12.44
C VAL A 77 -17.88 12.37 11.90
N LYS A 78 -16.87 13.21 12.09
CA LYS A 78 -16.85 14.61 11.66
C LYS A 78 -15.55 14.90 10.95
N VAL A 79 -15.60 15.58 9.81
CA VAL A 79 -14.43 16.05 9.08
C VAL A 79 -14.44 17.56 9.00
N LYS A 80 -13.31 18.19 9.31
CA LYS A 80 -13.05 19.61 9.07
C LYS A 80 -11.92 19.78 8.09
N ASP A 81 -12.05 20.75 7.20
CA ASP A 81 -10.94 21.23 6.39
C ASP A 81 -9.98 22.03 7.29
N ILE A 82 -8.68 21.71 7.27
CA ILE A 82 -7.69 22.32 8.16
C ILE A 82 -7.50 23.80 7.84
N LYS A 83 -7.58 24.18 6.56
CA LYS A 83 -7.29 25.54 6.09
C LYS A 83 -8.38 26.53 6.49
N THR A 84 -9.64 26.13 6.35
CA THR A 84 -10.82 26.96 6.60
C THR A 84 -11.40 26.75 7.99
N GLY A 85 -11.15 25.60 8.62
CA GLY A 85 -11.76 25.19 9.88
C GLY A 85 -13.24 24.78 9.77
N ASN A 86 -13.80 24.80 8.56
CA ASN A 86 -15.21 24.46 8.33
C ASN A 86 -15.44 22.96 8.44
N VAL A 87 -16.57 22.57 9.01
CA VAL A 87 -17.05 21.19 8.95
C VAL A 87 -17.50 20.91 7.50
N VAL A 88 -16.81 19.99 6.85
CA VAL A 88 -17.08 19.58 5.46
C VAL A 88 -17.86 18.27 5.37
N TYR A 89 -17.91 17.50 6.47
CA TYR A 89 -18.69 16.28 6.58
C TYR A 89 -19.06 15.99 8.04
N PHE A 90 -20.26 15.46 8.25
CA PHE A 90 -20.72 14.97 9.55
C PHE A 90 -21.73 13.83 9.37
N HIS A 91 -21.58 12.78 10.16
CA HIS A 91 -22.50 11.65 10.19
C HIS A 91 -22.67 11.15 11.63
N ASP A 92 -23.91 10.98 12.09
CA ASP A 92 -24.24 10.55 13.47
C ASP A 92 -25.00 9.22 13.57
N PHE A 93 -25.20 8.54 12.44
CA PHE A 93 -25.79 7.20 12.35
C PHE A 93 -27.20 7.02 12.91
N LYS A 94 -27.90 8.11 13.28
CA LYS A 94 -29.27 8.03 13.82
C LYS A 94 -30.29 7.59 12.78
N ASP A 95 -30.12 8.05 11.55
CA ASP A 95 -31.03 7.79 10.43
C ASP A 95 -30.56 6.62 9.54
N GLY A 96 -29.54 5.88 9.96
CA GLY A 96 -28.98 4.74 9.21
C GLY A 96 -27.51 4.88 8.89
N MET A 97 -27.03 4.10 7.92
CA MET A 97 -25.64 4.08 7.47
C MET A 97 -25.26 5.22 6.52
N GLY A 98 -26.23 5.89 5.90
CA GLY A 98 -25.95 6.81 4.79
C GLY A 98 -25.16 6.11 3.68
N ASP A 99 -24.09 6.74 3.21
CA ASP A 99 -23.20 6.20 2.17
C ASP A 99 -22.06 5.33 2.72
N TRP A 100 -22.04 5.00 4.02
CA TRP A 100 -21.07 4.06 4.58
C TRP A 100 -21.33 2.64 4.07
N LYS A 101 -20.27 1.97 3.62
CA LYS A 101 -20.30 0.63 3.04
C LYS A 101 -19.53 -0.33 3.92
N VAL A 102 -20.04 -1.56 4.05
CA VAL A 102 -19.29 -2.66 4.68
C VAL A 102 -18.04 -2.93 3.82
N TYR A 103 -16.88 -3.08 4.46
CA TYR A 103 -15.66 -3.45 3.76
C TYR A 103 -15.77 -4.86 3.16
N PRO A 104 -15.22 -5.14 1.95
CA PRO A 104 -15.39 -6.44 1.31
C PRO A 104 -14.95 -7.62 2.18
N ASN A 105 -15.76 -8.69 2.17
CA ASN A 105 -15.57 -9.92 2.97
C ASN A 105 -15.55 -9.72 4.49
N CYS A 106 -15.94 -8.55 5.00
CA CYS A 106 -16.10 -8.33 6.42
C CYS A 106 -17.48 -8.81 6.92
N ARG A 107 -17.53 -9.15 8.21
CA ARG A 107 -18.76 -9.52 8.92
C ARG A 107 -19.77 -8.37 8.94
N GLY A 108 -19.29 -7.13 8.95
CA GLY A 108 -20.09 -5.92 8.99
C GLY A 108 -20.59 -5.61 10.40
N GLY A 109 -21.84 -5.18 10.47
CA GLY A 109 -22.45 -4.64 11.67
C GLY A 109 -23.81 -4.02 11.39
N HIS A 110 -24.38 -3.35 12.39
CA HIS A 110 -25.74 -2.84 12.33
C HIS A 110 -25.89 -1.51 13.06
N ILE A 111 -27.00 -0.82 12.81
CA ILE A 111 -27.38 0.36 13.59
C ILE A 111 -28.17 -0.10 14.82
N GLU A 112 -27.76 0.35 16.00
CA GLU A 112 -28.45 0.11 17.27
C GLU A 112 -28.43 1.38 18.11
N ASP A 113 -29.60 1.81 18.58
CA ASP A 113 -29.77 3.05 19.38
C ASP A 113 -29.09 4.29 18.76
N GLY A 114 -29.19 4.43 17.44
CA GLY A 114 -28.59 5.52 16.67
C GLY A 114 -27.06 5.51 16.65
N LYS A 115 -26.44 4.34 16.77
CA LYS A 115 -24.98 4.14 16.70
C LYS A 115 -24.67 3.03 15.71
N LEU A 116 -23.55 3.15 15.04
CA LEU A 116 -22.98 2.07 14.26
C LEU A 116 -22.28 1.07 15.18
N ILE A 117 -22.82 -0.14 15.26
CA ILE A 117 -22.18 -1.29 15.92
C ILE A 117 -21.31 -2.01 14.90
N ILE A 118 -20.01 -2.05 15.16
CA ILE A 118 -19.04 -2.87 14.44
C ILE A 118 -18.87 -4.17 15.22
N GLU A 119 -19.23 -5.30 14.61
CA GLU A 119 -19.17 -6.60 15.28
C GLU A 119 -17.74 -7.11 15.46
N GLU A 120 -17.54 -8.00 16.44
CA GLU A 120 -16.25 -8.65 16.65
C GLU A 120 -15.96 -9.71 15.58
N SER A 121 -14.72 -9.72 15.07
CA SER A 121 -14.22 -10.69 14.08
C SER A 121 -12.75 -11.00 14.34
N ASP A 122 -12.32 -12.21 13.99
CA ASP A 122 -10.92 -12.65 14.05
C ASP A 122 -10.02 -12.01 12.98
N ALA A 123 -10.62 -11.40 11.95
CA ALA A 123 -9.93 -10.59 10.96
C ALA A 123 -10.38 -9.12 11.07
N PHE A 124 -9.91 -8.26 10.16
CA PHE A 124 -10.46 -6.91 10.05
C PHE A 124 -11.97 -6.97 9.81
N ASN A 125 -12.71 -6.13 10.53
CA ASN A 125 -14.12 -5.91 10.34
C ASN A 125 -14.41 -4.41 10.40
N GLY A 126 -15.02 -3.85 9.35
CA GLY A 126 -15.21 -2.41 9.32
C GLY A 126 -16.02 -1.92 8.13
N PHE A 127 -16.06 -0.59 8.06
CA PHE A 127 -16.82 0.18 7.12
C PHE A 127 -15.92 1.26 6.52
N TYR A 128 -16.16 1.57 5.26
CA TYR A 128 -15.52 2.69 4.57
C TYR A 128 -16.56 3.64 4.00
N TYR A 129 -16.16 4.88 3.80
CA TYR A 129 -16.95 5.92 3.17
C TYR A 129 -16.11 6.53 2.05
N ASP A 130 -16.58 6.46 0.81
CA ASP A 130 -15.91 6.89 -0.41
C ASP A 130 -16.78 7.82 -1.27
N ALA A 131 -17.93 8.29 -0.76
CA ALA A 131 -18.81 9.21 -1.49
C ALA A 131 -18.23 10.63 -1.61
N GLN A 132 -17.22 10.96 -0.80
CA GLN A 132 -16.46 12.20 -0.87
C GLN A 132 -14.99 11.94 -0.50
N ASN A 133 -14.08 12.64 -1.18
CA ASN A 133 -12.65 12.60 -0.89
C ASN A 133 -12.25 13.73 0.05
N PHE A 134 -11.34 13.41 0.98
CA PHE A 134 -10.80 14.34 1.96
C PHE A 134 -9.27 14.35 1.90
N SER A 135 -8.71 15.56 1.88
CA SER A 135 -7.29 15.87 2.05
C SER A 135 -7.17 17.07 2.98
N ASP A 136 -5.98 17.27 3.57
CA ASP A 136 -5.70 18.37 4.51
C ASP A 136 -6.84 18.60 5.52
N CYS A 137 -7.22 17.52 6.20
CA CYS A 137 -8.42 17.46 7.04
C CYS A 137 -8.16 16.94 8.46
N GLU A 138 -9.00 17.40 9.40
CA GLU A 138 -9.14 16.86 10.75
C GLU A 138 -10.38 15.95 10.80
N VAL A 139 -10.21 14.70 11.22
CA VAL A 139 -11.32 13.75 11.43
C VAL A 139 -11.50 13.49 12.92
N GLU A 140 -12.67 13.78 13.46
CA GLU A 140 -13.05 13.45 14.84
C GLU A 140 -14.05 12.29 14.84
N ILE A 141 -13.79 11.28 15.67
CA ILE A 141 -14.60 10.07 15.78
C ILE A 141 -14.98 9.86 17.25
N ASP A 142 -16.28 9.82 17.52
CA ASP A 142 -16.82 9.47 18.85
C ASP A 142 -17.18 7.98 18.86
N PHE A 143 -16.59 7.21 19.77
CA PHE A 143 -16.77 5.76 19.83
C PHE A 143 -16.62 5.17 21.24
N ARG A 144 -17.11 3.94 21.43
CA ARG A 144 -16.91 3.17 22.67
C ARG A 144 -16.62 1.70 22.37
N ARG A 145 -15.85 1.06 23.25
CA ARG A 145 -15.64 -0.40 23.20
C ARG A 145 -16.86 -1.12 23.78
N LEU A 146 -17.28 -2.20 23.12
CA LEU A 146 -18.34 -3.08 23.62
C LEU A 146 -17.75 -4.39 24.17
N SER A 147 -16.87 -5.03 23.40
CA SER A 147 -16.19 -6.28 23.76
C SER A 147 -14.85 -6.42 23.03
N GLY A 148 -14.15 -7.50 23.30
CA GLY A 148 -12.92 -7.87 22.62
C GLY A 148 -11.67 -7.19 23.19
N GLU A 149 -10.53 -7.70 22.74
CA GLU A 149 -9.24 -7.53 23.38
C GLU A 149 -8.20 -6.87 22.48
N GLN A 150 -8.52 -6.51 21.24
CA GLN A 150 -7.50 -6.08 20.27
C GLN A 150 -7.64 -4.61 19.92
N SER A 151 -8.15 -4.23 18.75
CA SER A 151 -8.09 -2.84 18.32
C SER A 151 -9.35 -2.26 17.69
N PHE A 152 -9.51 -0.96 17.86
CA PHE A 152 -10.29 -0.11 16.97
C PHE A 152 -9.37 0.48 15.90
N ILE A 153 -9.83 0.55 14.67
CA ILE A 153 -9.08 0.99 13.50
C ILE A 153 -9.80 2.17 12.90
N ALA A 154 -9.06 3.23 12.57
CA ALA A 154 -9.58 4.37 11.85
C ALA A 154 -8.56 4.84 10.81
N GLY A 155 -9.05 5.39 9.70
CA GLY A 155 -8.19 5.87 8.62
C GLY A 155 -8.85 6.93 7.76
N VAL A 156 -8.01 7.60 6.98
CA VAL A 156 -8.36 8.66 6.02
C VAL A 156 -7.58 8.41 4.73
N GLY A 157 -8.02 8.97 3.60
CA GLY A 157 -7.38 8.75 2.31
C GLY A 157 -7.72 7.38 1.73
N VAL A 158 -8.90 6.85 2.04
CA VAL A 158 -9.33 5.54 1.51
C VAL A 158 -9.53 5.62 0.00
N ALA A 159 -8.85 4.75 -0.74
CA ALA A 159 -9.01 4.61 -2.18
C ALA A 159 -8.86 3.14 -2.61
N ASP A 160 -9.23 2.82 -3.84
CA ASP A 160 -9.01 1.51 -4.46
C ASP A 160 -9.48 0.31 -3.61
N VAL A 161 -10.65 0.42 -2.98
CA VAL A 161 -11.26 -0.70 -2.26
C VAL A 161 -11.65 -1.80 -3.25
N ARG A 162 -11.11 -3.01 -3.06
CA ARG A 162 -11.32 -4.17 -3.95
C ARG A 162 -11.92 -5.36 -3.21
N ASP A 163 -12.66 -6.19 -3.94
CA ASP A 163 -13.26 -7.44 -3.43
C ASP A 163 -12.25 -8.42 -2.84
N ALA A 164 -10.97 -8.32 -3.19
CA ALA A 164 -9.89 -9.08 -2.57
C ALA A 164 -9.58 -8.67 -1.11
N GLY A 165 -10.30 -7.68 -0.55
CA GLY A 165 -10.06 -7.17 0.80
C GLY A 165 -8.85 -6.25 0.88
N THR A 166 -8.51 -5.56 -0.21
CA THR A 166 -7.39 -4.58 -0.28
C THR A 166 -7.92 -3.17 -0.50
N MET A 167 -7.22 -2.19 0.08
CA MET A 167 -7.48 -0.76 -0.09
C MET A 167 -6.22 0.05 0.18
N ASP A 168 -6.16 1.25 -0.39
CA ASP A 168 -5.24 2.29 0.06
C ASP A 168 -5.88 3.05 1.20
N SER A 169 -5.07 3.43 2.18
CA SER A 169 -5.47 4.41 3.21
C SER A 169 -4.26 4.84 4.02
N ALA A 170 -4.36 6.00 4.67
CA ALA A 170 -3.58 6.31 5.85
C ALA A 170 -4.40 5.90 7.09
N GLY A 171 -4.10 4.73 7.63
CA GLY A 171 -4.81 4.15 8.76
C GLY A 171 -3.96 4.03 10.03
N PHE A 172 -4.64 4.00 11.17
CA PHE A 172 -4.07 3.66 12.46
C PHE A 172 -5.00 2.74 13.26
N SER A 173 -4.38 1.85 14.01
CA SER A 173 -5.03 0.88 14.89
C SER A 173 -4.67 1.20 16.34
N ILE A 174 -5.67 1.44 17.18
CA ILE A 174 -5.47 1.65 18.63
C ILE A 174 -5.85 0.40 19.41
N CYS A 175 -4.93 -0.12 20.21
CA CYS A 175 -5.18 -1.32 21.02
C CYS A 175 -5.97 -1.01 22.30
N CYS A 176 -6.85 -1.95 22.68
CA CYS A 176 -7.66 -1.96 23.89
C CYS A 176 -6.91 -2.52 25.10
N GLN A 177 -5.77 -3.20 24.91
CA GLN A 177 -5.08 -3.89 25.99
C GLN A 177 -4.28 -2.92 26.85
N TYR A 178 -4.45 -3.07 28.17
CA TYR A 178 -3.72 -2.34 29.19
C TYR A 178 -2.75 -3.29 29.92
N GLY A 179 -1.50 -2.86 30.10
CA GLY A 179 -0.56 -3.49 31.05
C GLY A 179 0.52 -4.41 30.49
N LYS A 180 1.42 -4.86 31.38
CA LYS A 180 2.70 -5.56 31.10
C LYS A 180 2.59 -6.92 30.39
N ASN A 181 1.38 -7.47 30.21
CA ASN A 181 1.15 -8.80 29.62
C ASN A 181 0.66 -8.74 28.16
N HIS A 182 0.81 -7.59 27.50
CA HIS A 182 0.45 -7.42 26.10
C HIS A 182 1.20 -8.43 25.21
N LYS A 183 0.44 -9.26 24.49
CA LYS A 183 0.97 -10.05 23.37
C LYS A 183 0.83 -9.18 22.13
N GLY A 184 1.83 -8.33 21.87
CA GLY A 184 1.85 -7.46 20.68
C GLY A 184 1.49 -8.25 19.43
N TYR A 185 0.48 -7.77 18.69
CA TYR A 185 -0.02 -8.47 17.51
C TYR A 185 -0.19 -7.53 16.34
N ASP A 186 0.59 -7.79 15.28
CA ASP A 186 0.56 -7.05 14.02
C ASP A 186 -0.64 -7.49 13.17
N VAL A 187 -1.58 -6.58 12.91
CA VAL A 187 -2.66 -6.80 11.94
C VAL A 187 -2.13 -6.40 10.56
N SER A 188 -1.32 -7.26 9.92
CA SER A 188 -0.84 -6.96 8.57
C SER A 188 -1.93 -7.27 7.54
N PHE A 189 -2.48 -6.24 6.89
CA PHE A 189 -3.28 -6.43 5.67
C PHE A 189 -2.37 -6.97 4.56
N ASP A 190 -2.90 -7.88 3.73
CA ASP A 190 -2.09 -8.60 2.74
C ASP A 190 -1.36 -7.63 1.80
N LYS A 191 -0.09 -7.90 1.59
CA LYS A 191 0.93 -6.97 1.12
C LYS A 191 0.82 -6.75 -0.38
N ARG A 192 0.11 -5.70 -0.81
CA ARG A 192 0.42 -5.00 -2.06
C ARG A 192 0.35 -3.49 -1.82
N VAL A 193 1.54 -2.93 -1.60
CA VAL A 193 1.90 -1.51 -1.70
C VAL A 193 1.02 -0.55 -0.87
N ASP A 194 1.36 -0.43 0.44
CA ASP A 194 1.10 0.70 1.38
C ASP A 194 -0.32 1.34 1.42
N PHE A 195 -1.10 1.44 2.53
CA PHE A 195 -0.66 1.81 3.88
C PHE A 195 -1.72 1.70 5.02
N ILE A 196 -2.39 0.56 5.27
CA ILE A 196 -2.56 0.20 6.70
C ILE A 196 -1.20 -0.30 7.17
N ARG A 197 -0.27 0.63 7.42
CA ARG A 197 0.73 0.38 8.44
C ARG A 197 -0.08 0.29 9.71
N THR A 198 -0.39 -0.92 10.13
CA THR A 198 -0.59 -1.17 11.53
C THR A 198 0.68 -0.66 12.17
N VAL A 199 0.60 0.54 12.77
CA VAL A 199 1.62 0.95 13.72
C VAL A 199 1.34 0.13 14.96
N CYS A 200 1.66 -1.16 14.86
CA CYS A 200 1.91 -2.00 16.01
C CYS A 200 3.25 -1.67 16.66
N GLU A 201 4.05 -0.80 16.02
CA GLU A 201 5.28 -0.28 16.59
C GLU A 201 5.00 0.90 17.51
N MET A 202 4.30 0.65 18.62
CA MET A 202 4.74 1.27 19.86
C MET A 202 5.76 0.34 20.52
N MET A 203 6.95 0.26 19.91
CA MET A 203 8.17 -0.18 20.58
C MET A 203 8.68 0.93 21.51
N GLY A 204 7.82 1.33 22.45
CA GLY A 204 8.11 2.26 23.53
C GLY A 204 7.11 2.00 24.65
N LYS A 205 7.62 1.60 25.83
CA LYS A 205 6.80 1.27 27.01
C LYS A 205 5.95 2.45 27.53
N ASP A 206 6.13 3.65 26.98
CA ASP A 206 5.69 4.92 27.57
C ASP A 206 4.50 5.59 26.86
N LYS A 207 3.95 4.99 25.78
CA LYS A 207 2.81 5.58 25.03
C LYS A 207 1.54 4.71 25.00
N PHE A 208 1.40 3.73 25.91
CA PHE A 208 0.19 2.89 25.96
C PHE A 208 -1.01 3.62 26.55
N ILE A 209 -1.72 4.38 25.70
CA ILE A 209 -3.01 4.97 26.02
C ILE A 209 -4.09 4.06 25.43
N GLY A 210 -4.56 3.10 26.23
CA GLY A 210 -5.77 2.35 25.93
C GLY A 210 -7.00 3.25 25.98
N TYR A 211 -8.06 2.88 25.27
CA TYR A 211 -9.31 3.63 25.25
C TYR A 211 -10.36 2.97 26.17
N SER A 212 -11.20 3.81 26.79
CA SER A 212 -12.12 3.47 27.86
C SER A 212 -13.32 2.64 27.36
N PRO A 213 -13.93 1.79 28.20
CA PRO A 213 -15.26 1.22 27.93
C PRO A 213 -16.34 2.30 27.70
N GLU A 214 -16.11 3.52 28.19
CA GLU A 214 -17.03 4.65 28.10
C GLU A 214 -16.43 5.79 27.27
N GLY A 215 -17.22 6.33 26.34
CA GLY A 215 -17.05 7.63 25.67
C GLY A 215 -15.61 8.01 25.28
N ASN A 216 -15.15 7.57 24.09
CA ASN A 216 -13.85 7.92 23.56
C ASN A 216 -13.99 8.89 22.39
N LYS A 217 -13.03 9.82 22.30
CA LYS A 217 -12.85 10.67 21.12
C LYS A 217 -11.49 10.42 20.50
N MET A 218 -11.48 10.05 19.23
CA MET A 218 -10.27 9.99 18.43
C MET A 218 -10.23 11.19 17.50
N LYS A 219 -9.03 11.72 17.25
CA LYS A 219 -8.79 12.74 16.26
C LYS A 219 -7.65 12.32 15.33
N LEU A 220 -7.90 12.37 14.04
CA LEU A 220 -6.90 12.16 12.99
C LEU A 220 -6.62 13.49 12.30
N ILE A 221 -5.35 13.83 12.11
CA ILE A 221 -4.93 14.99 11.30
C ILE A 221 -4.22 14.42 10.08
N TYR A 222 -4.82 14.58 8.91
CA TYR A 222 -4.33 14.06 7.64
C TYR A 222 -3.97 15.24 6.73
N THR A 223 -2.68 15.36 6.41
CA THR A 223 -2.20 16.35 5.43
C THR A 223 -1.62 15.63 4.22
N GLN A 224 -1.11 16.35 3.23
CA GLN A 224 -0.35 15.74 2.14
C GLN A 224 0.96 15.05 2.57
N LYS A 225 1.54 15.45 3.72
CA LYS A 225 2.88 15.02 4.15
C LYS A 225 2.92 14.27 5.47
N THR A 226 1.90 14.43 6.31
CA THR A 226 1.85 13.84 7.65
C THR A 226 0.49 13.24 7.97
N PHE A 227 0.52 12.20 8.81
CA PHE A 227 -0.65 11.64 9.46
C PHE A 227 -0.40 11.55 10.97
N ASN A 228 -1.26 12.20 11.74
CA ASN A 228 -1.19 12.21 13.19
C ASN A 228 -2.49 11.66 13.76
N ALA A 229 -2.39 10.86 14.82
CA ALA A 229 -3.55 10.40 15.57
C ALA A 229 -3.44 10.85 17.03
N TYR A 230 -4.59 11.24 17.58
CA TYR A 230 -4.76 11.64 18.97
C TYR A 230 -5.95 10.92 19.58
N ILE A 231 -5.90 10.69 20.89
CA ILE A 231 -7.05 10.25 21.67
C ILE A 231 -7.29 11.21 22.84
N GLN A 232 -8.55 11.51 23.10
CA GLN A 232 -8.93 12.31 24.26
C GLN A 232 -9.02 11.41 25.50
N LYS A 233 -8.29 11.79 26.55
CA LYS A 233 -8.32 11.14 27.86
C LYS A 233 -8.13 12.17 28.95
N ASP A 234 -8.95 12.09 30.00
CA ASP A 234 -8.92 12.99 31.16
C ASP A 234 -8.99 14.47 30.75
N GLY A 235 -9.83 14.78 29.74
CA GLY A 235 -10.02 16.14 29.22
C GLY A 235 -8.91 16.65 28.28
N HIS A 236 -7.85 15.88 28.08
CA HIS A 236 -6.68 16.29 27.28
C HIS A 236 -6.53 15.42 26.03
N TRP A 237 -6.02 16.00 24.94
CA TRP A 237 -5.64 15.27 23.74
C TRP A 237 -4.23 14.73 23.89
N HIS A 238 -4.06 13.43 23.68
CA HIS A 238 -2.77 12.76 23.72
C HIS A 238 -2.39 12.26 22.34
N GLU A 239 -1.20 12.61 21.87
CA GLU A 239 -0.66 12.09 20.61
C GLU A 239 -0.27 10.62 20.76
N ILE A 240 -0.85 9.78 19.91
CA ILE A 240 -0.60 8.33 19.91
C ILE A 240 0.16 7.89 18.66
N LEU A 241 0.08 8.66 17.57
CA LEU A 241 0.84 8.42 16.35
C LEU A 241 1.24 9.74 15.69
N PHE A 242 2.48 9.79 15.20
CA PHE A 242 2.96 10.75 14.22
C PHE A 242 3.71 9.98 13.13
N LYS A 243 3.38 10.23 11.86
CA LYS A 243 4.04 9.59 10.72
C LYS A 243 4.14 10.56 9.54
N ASN A 244 5.28 10.57 8.86
CA ASN A 244 5.37 11.14 7.51
C ASN A 244 4.71 10.19 6.52
N ILE A 245 3.76 10.70 5.75
CA ILE A 245 3.14 9.96 4.65
C ILE A 245 3.80 10.38 3.35
N TRP A 246 3.99 9.41 2.47
CA TRP A 246 4.56 9.59 1.15
C TRP A 246 3.79 8.67 0.21
N LYS A 247 3.50 9.13 -1.01
CA LYS A 247 3.22 8.26 -2.16
C LYS A 247 2.05 7.27 -2.01
N VAL A 248 0.97 7.64 -1.32
CA VAL A 248 -0.15 6.70 -1.09
C VAL A 248 -0.77 6.23 -2.42
N ASN A 249 -0.85 7.12 -3.40
CA ASN A 249 -1.51 6.84 -4.69
C ASN A 249 -0.54 6.65 -5.87
N GLU A 250 0.79 6.57 -5.64
CA GLU A 250 1.72 6.37 -6.75
C GLU A 250 1.64 4.92 -7.24
N ARG A 251 1.30 4.75 -8.53
CA ARG A 251 1.12 3.45 -9.16
C ARG A 251 2.16 3.11 -10.22
N VAL A 252 2.95 4.10 -10.62
CA VAL A 252 4.05 3.94 -11.56
C VAL A 252 5.31 4.46 -10.90
N PHE A 253 6.22 3.53 -10.59
CA PHE A 253 7.49 3.85 -9.97
C PHE A 253 8.57 3.91 -11.03
N ASN A 254 9.48 4.87 -10.89
CA ASN A 254 10.61 4.99 -11.80
C ASN A 254 11.92 5.24 -11.06
N SER A 255 13.01 4.87 -11.71
CA SER A 255 14.36 5.31 -11.35
C SER A 255 15.20 5.42 -12.61
N VAL A 256 16.03 6.46 -12.68
CA VAL A 256 16.89 6.70 -13.83
C VAL A 256 18.33 6.78 -13.38
N THR A 257 19.19 6.01 -14.05
CA THR A 257 20.63 6.06 -13.85
C THR A 257 21.36 6.22 -15.17
N VAL A 258 22.48 6.94 -15.17
CA VAL A 258 23.34 7.16 -16.33
C VAL A 258 24.67 6.45 -16.11
N GLY A 259 25.10 5.63 -17.06
CA GLY A 259 26.39 4.96 -17.03
C GLY A 259 27.53 5.85 -17.52
N ASP A 260 28.76 5.53 -17.13
CA ASP A 260 29.97 6.17 -17.69
C ASP A 260 30.13 5.89 -19.20
N ASP A 261 29.45 4.87 -19.71
CA ASP A 261 29.29 4.56 -21.14
C ASP A 261 28.35 5.51 -21.89
N GLY A 262 27.74 6.48 -21.18
CA GLY A 262 26.78 7.43 -21.72
C GLY A 262 25.39 6.85 -21.94
N LYS A 263 25.14 5.59 -21.56
CA LYS A 263 23.81 4.98 -21.67
C LYS A 263 22.91 5.47 -20.54
N ILE A 264 21.63 5.61 -20.85
CA ILE A 264 20.60 5.95 -19.86
C ILE A 264 19.78 4.69 -19.59
N TYR A 265 19.70 4.32 -18.31
CA TYR A 265 18.93 3.19 -17.82
C TYR A 265 17.69 3.72 -17.08
N LEU A 266 16.54 3.68 -17.74
CA LEU A 266 15.25 4.07 -17.17
C LEU A 266 14.50 2.80 -16.76
N LYS A 267 14.29 2.63 -15.45
CA LYS A 267 13.58 1.49 -14.87
C LYS A 267 12.19 1.95 -14.46
N VAL A 268 11.17 1.22 -14.88
CA VAL A 268 9.76 1.58 -14.67
C VAL A 268 8.98 0.36 -14.21
N VAL A 269 8.27 0.50 -13.09
CA VAL A 269 7.39 -0.54 -12.54
C VAL A 269 5.97 0.02 -12.51
N ASN A 270 5.08 -0.57 -13.30
CA ASN A 270 3.67 -0.19 -13.34
C ASN A 270 2.86 -1.19 -12.52
N VAL A 271 2.20 -0.73 -11.45
CA VAL A 271 1.26 -1.49 -10.61
C VAL A 271 -0.14 -0.88 -10.61
N SER A 272 -0.47 0.01 -11.54
CA SER A 272 -1.77 0.69 -11.60
C SER A 272 -2.93 -0.26 -11.94
N GLY A 273 -2.61 -1.43 -12.51
CA GLY A 273 -3.61 -2.37 -13.02
C GLY A 273 -4.12 -2.02 -14.42
N GLN A 274 -3.69 -0.90 -14.99
CA GLN A 274 -3.99 -0.47 -16.36
C GLN A 274 -2.70 -0.21 -17.15
N ASP A 275 -2.79 -0.21 -18.48
CA ASP A 275 -1.68 0.21 -19.33
C ASP A 275 -1.50 1.73 -19.18
N GLU A 276 -0.24 2.17 -19.08
CA GLU A 276 0.11 3.58 -18.87
C GLU A 276 0.96 4.08 -20.03
N GLU A 277 0.67 5.27 -20.54
CA GLU A 277 1.49 5.92 -21.56
C GLU A 277 2.59 6.74 -20.91
N MET A 278 3.84 6.51 -21.33
CA MET A 278 5.02 7.19 -20.83
C MET A 278 5.65 8.05 -21.92
N GLN A 279 6.05 9.26 -21.52
CA GLN A 279 6.95 10.12 -22.28
C GLN A 279 8.20 10.45 -21.45
N ALA A 280 9.38 10.36 -22.05
CA ALA A 280 10.63 10.81 -21.45
C ALA A 280 11.39 11.72 -22.42
N ASP A 281 11.61 12.97 -22.03
CA ASP A 281 12.34 13.96 -22.80
C ASP A 281 13.84 13.93 -22.43
N LEU A 282 14.70 13.65 -23.41
CA LEU A 282 16.15 13.59 -23.22
C LEU A 282 16.75 15.00 -23.35
N VAL A 283 16.79 15.72 -22.23
CA VAL A 283 17.32 17.09 -22.15
C VAL A 283 18.80 17.07 -21.80
N ASN A 284 19.62 17.80 -22.56
CA ASN A 284 21.07 17.93 -22.36
C ASN A 284 21.87 16.61 -22.51
N PHE A 285 21.30 15.60 -23.16
CA PHE A 285 22.04 14.42 -23.62
C PHE A 285 22.49 14.61 -25.08
N GLY A 286 23.61 13.99 -25.44
CA GLY A 286 24.00 13.86 -26.84
C GLY A 286 22.96 13.05 -27.63
N ALA A 287 23.05 13.09 -28.97
CA ALA A 287 22.13 12.35 -29.83
C ALA A 287 22.09 10.87 -29.46
N LYS A 288 20.87 10.36 -29.23
CA LYS A 288 20.56 8.96 -28.95
C LYS A 288 19.82 8.39 -30.15
N SER A 289 20.09 7.13 -30.48
CA SER A 289 19.53 6.52 -31.70
C SER A 289 18.95 5.13 -31.51
N LYS A 290 19.24 4.49 -30.36
CA LYS A 290 18.71 3.17 -30.06
C LYS A 290 18.05 3.15 -28.69
N VAL A 291 16.83 2.64 -28.64
CA VAL A 291 16.14 2.36 -27.37
C VAL A 291 15.71 0.91 -27.35
N THR A 292 16.08 0.21 -26.28
CA THR A 292 15.68 -1.17 -26.03
C THR A 292 14.89 -1.23 -24.73
N GLN A 293 13.67 -1.76 -24.75
CA GLN A 293 12.89 -2.07 -23.56
C GLN A 293 12.98 -3.57 -23.30
N THR A 294 13.41 -3.95 -22.10
CA THR A 294 13.23 -5.30 -21.57
C THR A 294 12.05 -5.28 -20.62
N THR A 295 11.04 -6.10 -20.87
CA THR A 295 9.78 -6.12 -20.11
C THR A 295 9.52 -7.52 -19.56
N LEU A 296 9.21 -7.59 -18.27
CA LEU A 296 8.62 -8.77 -17.64
C LEU A 296 7.13 -8.50 -17.41
N TRP A 297 6.27 -9.21 -18.15
CA TRP A 297 4.83 -9.03 -18.11
C TRP A 297 4.09 -10.29 -18.59
N HIS A 298 2.86 -10.46 -18.14
CA HIS A 298 1.92 -11.48 -18.61
C HIS A 298 0.47 -11.02 -18.38
N GLU A 299 -0.46 -11.47 -19.21
CA GLU A 299 -1.88 -11.08 -19.11
C GLU A 299 -2.54 -11.56 -17.80
N ASP A 300 -2.18 -12.77 -17.36
CA ASP A 300 -2.56 -13.31 -16.05
C ASP A 300 -1.57 -12.84 -14.97
N PRO A 301 -1.99 -11.99 -14.01
CA PRO A 301 -1.12 -11.47 -12.95
C PRO A 301 -0.75 -12.51 -11.88
N THR A 302 -1.31 -13.72 -11.96
CA THR A 302 -1.03 -14.84 -11.05
C THR A 302 -0.09 -15.88 -11.66
N VAL A 303 0.35 -15.66 -12.91
CA VAL A 303 1.24 -16.60 -13.61
C VAL A 303 2.53 -16.83 -12.84
N ILE A 304 2.98 -18.08 -12.82
CA ILE A 304 4.26 -18.49 -12.24
C ILE A 304 5.00 -19.41 -13.21
N ASN A 305 6.32 -19.44 -13.10
CA ASN A 305 7.10 -20.52 -13.68
C ASN A 305 6.99 -21.76 -12.80
N GLU A 306 6.97 -22.94 -13.43
CA GLU A 306 6.77 -24.20 -12.74
C GLU A 306 8.00 -25.10 -12.85
N ILE A 307 8.27 -25.86 -11.80
CA ILE A 307 9.23 -26.96 -11.81
C ILE A 307 8.68 -28.12 -10.99
N LYS A 308 8.70 -29.31 -11.58
CA LYS A 308 8.13 -30.53 -11.00
C LYS A 308 9.24 -31.57 -10.84
N MET A 309 9.16 -32.37 -9.78
CA MET A 309 10.15 -33.42 -9.48
C MET A 309 10.35 -34.45 -10.61
N LYS A 310 9.29 -34.74 -11.38
CA LYS A 310 9.29 -35.78 -12.42
C LYS A 310 8.83 -35.31 -13.80
N ALA A 311 8.34 -34.07 -13.92
CA ALA A 311 7.70 -33.57 -15.14
C ALA A 311 8.44 -32.35 -15.76
N GLY A 312 9.71 -32.14 -15.39
CA GLY A 312 10.53 -31.05 -15.94
C GLY A 312 10.15 -29.67 -15.41
N LYS A 313 10.51 -28.64 -16.16
CA LYS A 313 10.22 -27.23 -15.89
C LYS A 313 9.47 -26.58 -17.04
N THR A 314 8.65 -25.59 -16.71
CA THR A 314 7.94 -24.75 -17.67
C THR A 314 8.18 -23.29 -17.34
N HIS A 315 8.62 -22.51 -18.32
CA HIS A 315 8.74 -21.06 -18.23
C HIS A 315 7.50 -20.44 -18.88
N ASN A 316 6.54 -20.04 -18.05
CA ASN A 316 5.29 -19.40 -18.47
C ASN A 316 5.46 -17.87 -18.60
N ILE A 317 6.44 -17.29 -17.90
CA ILE A 317 6.75 -15.86 -17.91
C ILE A 317 8.26 -15.65 -17.92
N GLU A 318 8.73 -14.90 -18.91
CA GLU A 318 10.13 -14.52 -19.09
C GLU A 318 10.21 -13.09 -19.66
N PRO A 319 11.34 -12.39 -19.49
CA PRO A 319 11.52 -11.07 -20.08
C PRO A 319 11.49 -11.13 -21.62
N SER A 320 10.76 -10.21 -22.23
CA SER A 320 10.78 -9.97 -23.67
C SER A 320 11.48 -8.65 -23.98
N VAL A 321 12.11 -8.57 -25.15
CA VAL A 321 12.80 -7.36 -25.62
C VAL A 321 12.01 -6.72 -26.75
N THR A 322 11.85 -5.41 -26.72
CA THR A 322 11.22 -4.61 -27.78
C THR A 322 12.09 -3.39 -28.06
N GLU A 323 12.24 -3.03 -29.34
CA GLU A 323 12.97 -1.83 -29.75
C GLU A 323 12.00 -0.67 -29.96
N TYR A 324 12.43 0.53 -29.57
CA TYR A 324 11.70 1.77 -29.75
C TYR A 324 12.52 2.75 -30.58
N ALA A 325 11.84 3.57 -31.36
CA ALA A 325 12.41 4.75 -31.99
C ALA A 325 12.24 5.96 -31.07
N LEU A 326 13.21 6.88 -31.12
CA LEU A 326 13.06 8.20 -30.54
C LEU A 326 12.38 9.13 -31.55
N ASP A 327 11.41 9.91 -31.07
CA ASP A 327 10.82 11.03 -31.80
C ASP A 327 11.66 12.28 -31.49
N GLY A 328 12.74 12.46 -32.26
CA GLY A 328 13.79 13.44 -31.94
C GLY A 328 14.53 13.04 -30.66
N ASN A 329 14.33 13.80 -29.58
CA ASN A 329 14.89 13.51 -28.25
C ASN A 329 13.84 12.93 -27.28
N VAL A 330 12.69 12.50 -27.80
CA VAL A 330 11.56 12.06 -26.96
C VAL A 330 11.36 10.55 -27.11
N LEU A 331 11.41 9.84 -25.98
CA LEU A 331 10.94 8.46 -25.89
C LEU A 331 9.45 8.45 -25.56
N LYS A 332 8.65 7.78 -26.38
CA LYS A 332 7.25 7.47 -26.10
C LYS A 332 7.08 5.95 -26.04
N ALA A 333 6.47 5.44 -24.98
CA ALA A 333 6.28 4.01 -24.80
C ALA A 333 5.03 3.71 -23.96
N THR A 334 4.33 2.62 -24.31
CA THR A 334 3.28 2.05 -23.47
C THR A 334 3.91 1.12 -22.43
N VAL A 335 3.60 1.34 -21.16
CA VAL A 335 4.03 0.51 -20.04
C VAL A 335 2.84 -0.34 -19.59
N LYS A 336 2.89 -1.64 -19.88
CA LYS A 336 1.80 -2.57 -19.60
C LYS A 336 1.40 -2.61 -18.13
N ASN A 337 0.14 -2.89 -17.83
CA ASN A 337 -0.33 -3.08 -16.46
C ASN A 337 0.50 -4.14 -15.70
N ASN A 338 0.73 -3.96 -14.40
CA ASN A 338 1.44 -4.94 -13.55
C ASN A 338 2.79 -5.42 -14.12
N SER A 339 3.55 -4.54 -14.77
CA SER A 339 4.79 -4.88 -15.49
C SER A 339 6.04 -4.29 -14.85
N VAL A 340 7.18 -4.92 -15.13
CA VAL A 340 8.51 -4.41 -14.80
C VAL A 340 9.30 -4.18 -16.08
N ASN A 341 9.86 -2.99 -16.23
CA ASN A 341 10.42 -2.52 -17.49
C ASN A 341 11.79 -1.89 -17.25
N VAL A 342 12.72 -2.16 -18.15
CA VAL A 342 14.02 -1.48 -18.20
C VAL A 342 14.25 -1.00 -19.62
N PHE A 343 14.28 0.31 -19.80
CA PHE A 343 14.67 0.98 -21.03
C PHE A 343 16.17 1.29 -20.98
N VAL A 344 16.88 0.89 -22.02
CA VAL A 344 18.28 1.24 -22.27
C VAL A 344 18.33 2.13 -23.50
N ILE A 345 18.80 3.35 -23.31
CA ILE A 345 18.85 4.41 -24.33
C ILE A 345 20.31 4.70 -24.66
N GLU A 346 20.70 4.50 -25.93
CA GLU A 346 22.09 4.53 -26.42
C GLU A 346 22.35 5.60 -27.48
#